data_AF-A0A7V9KBJ1-F1
#
_entry.id   AF-A0A7V9KBJ1-F1
#
_cell.length_a   1.000
_cell.length_b   1.000
_cell.length_c   1.000
_cell.angle_alpha   90.00
_cell.angle_beta   90.00
_cell.angle_gamma   90.00
#
_symmetry.space_group_name_H-M   'P 1'
#
loop_
_entity.id
_entity.type
_entity.pdbx_description
1 polymer ?
#
loop_
_entity_poly.entity_id
_entity_poly.type
_entity_poly.pdbx_seq_one_letter_code
_entity_poly.pdbx_strand_id
1 'polypeptide(L)'
;MEALLVLIFVLLIVAGIVVFMRGRDRVAAGPDGGGGAPSLGASRAEPTAGDIRALKPGDVVNYDGGDFIVEGTLRLEQDGFRWAEHRIVDGERSHWLSVEDDEGLEVVVWERTRGGSLEPGPTSLEHQGVTYELDERGHANFTAEGSTATAGGGRVEFADYEAGERRLSFERYGDEAGWEMGTGQVISEHILDIYPSRGT
;
A
#
# COMPACT_ATOMS: atom_id res chain seq x y z
N MET A 1 8.29 26.82 18.28
CA MET A 1 7.79 25.47 17.97
C MET A 1 7.83 25.20 16.47
N GLU A 2 7.34 26.13 15.63
CA GLU A 2 7.39 26.01 14.15
C GLU A 2 8.80 25.78 13.58
N ALA A 3 9.81 26.53 14.04
CA ALA A 3 11.19 26.34 13.60
C ALA A 3 11.80 24.98 14.00
N LEU A 4 11.27 24.33 15.05
CA LEU A 4 11.72 23.01 15.49
C LEU A 4 11.11 21.91 14.61
N LEU A 5 9.84 22.07 14.23
CA LEU A 5 9.13 21.14 13.35
C LEU A 5 9.71 21.15 11.92
N VAL A 6 10.02 22.35 11.40
CA VAL A 6 10.71 22.47 10.10
C VAL A 6 12.10 21.84 10.15
N LEU A 7 12.83 21.98 11.27
CA LEU A 7 14.16 21.37 11.41
C LEU A 7 14.08 19.83 11.44
N ILE A 8 13.08 19.26 12.13
CA ILE A 8 12.86 17.81 12.19
C ILE A 8 12.47 17.28 10.81
N PHE A 9 11.55 17.95 10.12
CA PHE A 9 11.12 17.57 8.76
C PHE A 9 12.29 17.59 7.77
N VAL A 10 13.12 18.63 7.80
CA VAL A 10 14.33 18.70 6.96
C VAL A 10 15.34 17.60 7.32
N LEU A 11 15.47 17.23 8.59
CA LEU A 11 16.37 16.14 9.01
C LEU A 11 15.89 14.77 8.52
N LEU A 12 14.57 14.53 8.49
CA LEU A 12 13.97 13.30 7.96
C LEU A 12 14.21 13.19 6.44
N ILE A 13 13.98 14.27 5.69
CA ILE A 13 14.30 14.34 4.26
C ILE A 13 15.79 14.04 4.00
N VAL A 14 16.69 14.64 4.78
CA VAL A 14 18.14 14.42 4.61
C VAL A 14 18.52 12.97 4.95
N ALA A 15 17.90 12.36 5.96
CA ALA A 15 18.11 10.95 6.29
C ALA A 15 17.66 10.03 5.15
N GLY A 16 16.47 10.27 4.59
CA GLY A 16 15.94 9.56 3.43
C GLY A 16 16.87 9.65 2.21
N ILE A 17 17.36 10.85 1.89
CA ILE A 17 18.32 11.07 0.78
C ILE A 17 19.61 10.27 0.99
N VAL A 18 20.15 10.22 2.22
CA VAL A 18 21.39 9.49 2.51
C VAL A 18 21.21 7.97 2.37
N VAL A 19 20.05 7.44 2.77
CA VAL A 19 19.70 6.03 2.58
C VAL A 19 19.56 5.72 1.08
N PHE A 20 18.83 6.56 0.34
CA PHE A 20 18.63 6.44 -1.09
C PHE A 20 19.95 6.47 -1.89
N MET A 21 20.88 7.37 -1.57
CA MET A 21 22.17 7.45 -2.25
C MET A 21 23.06 6.22 -2.00
N ARG A 22 22.95 5.57 -0.83
CA ARG A 22 23.72 4.35 -0.53
C ARG A 22 23.17 3.10 -1.24
N GLY A 23 21.89 3.10 -1.62
CA GLY A 23 21.26 2.02 -2.39
C GLY A 23 21.65 2.00 -3.87
N ARG A 24 22.13 3.12 -4.41
CA ARG A 24 22.34 3.32 -5.85
C ARG A 24 23.69 2.79 -6.39
N ASP A 25 24.63 2.45 -5.50
CA ASP A 25 26.00 2.03 -5.87
C ASP A 25 26.14 0.53 -6.18
N ARG A 26 25.05 -0.24 -6.13
CA ARG A 26 25.08 -1.68 -6.39
C ARG A 26 23.92 -2.11 -7.27
N VAL A 27 24.04 -1.93 -8.57
CA VAL A 27 23.77 -2.96 -9.60
C VAL A 27 24.21 -2.37 -10.94
N ALA A 28 25.36 -2.85 -11.43
CA ALA A 28 25.75 -2.77 -12.82
C ALA A 28 26.09 -4.18 -13.30
N ALA A 29 25.57 -4.53 -14.49
CA ALA A 29 25.89 -5.66 -15.39
C ALA A 29 24.74 -6.68 -15.61
N GLY A 30 24.29 -6.79 -16.88
CA GLY A 30 23.38 -7.84 -17.43
C GLY A 30 24.08 -9.20 -17.65
N PRO A 31 23.60 -10.14 -18.52
CA PRO A 31 23.00 -9.90 -19.84
C PRO A 31 21.82 -10.83 -20.30
N ASP A 32 21.38 -10.57 -21.53
CA ASP A 32 20.34 -11.20 -22.39
C ASP A 32 20.32 -12.73 -22.55
N GLY A 33 19.14 -13.28 -22.89
CA GLY A 33 18.97 -14.60 -23.51
C GLY A 33 17.52 -14.89 -23.94
N GLY A 34 17.25 -14.94 -25.24
CA GLY A 34 15.92 -15.14 -25.83
C GLY A 34 15.52 -16.58 -26.17
N GLY A 35 14.32 -16.73 -26.75
CA GLY A 35 13.85 -17.94 -27.46
C GLY A 35 12.38 -18.26 -27.21
N GLY A 36 11.51 -18.04 -28.20
CA GLY A 36 10.06 -18.21 -28.09
C GLY A 36 9.49 -19.56 -28.56
N ALA A 37 8.18 -19.74 -28.36
CA ALA A 37 7.25 -20.47 -29.23
C ALA A 37 5.79 -20.09 -28.88
N PRO A 38 4.85 -20.06 -29.85
CA PRO A 38 3.51 -19.48 -29.67
C PRO A 38 2.47 -20.54 -29.25
N SER A 39 1.53 -20.19 -28.35
CA SER A 39 0.31 -20.98 -28.12
C SER A 39 -0.94 -20.18 -28.45
N LEU A 40 -1.71 -20.69 -29.40
CA LEU A 40 -3.03 -20.21 -29.83
C LEU A 40 -4.09 -20.64 -28.80
N GLY A 41 -4.89 -19.69 -28.29
CA GLY A 41 -6.12 -20.01 -27.56
C GLY A 41 -6.68 -18.86 -26.72
N ALA A 42 -7.79 -18.28 -27.21
CA ALA A 42 -8.49 -17.08 -26.72
C ALA A 42 -7.66 -15.78 -26.82
N SER A 43 -8.25 -14.71 -27.34
CA SER A 43 -7.68 -13.37 -27.16
C SER A 43 -7.61 -13.10 -25.67
N ARG A 44 -6.47 -13.41 -25.05
CA ARG A 44 -5.98 -12.65 -23.91
C ARG A 44 -6.01 -11.22 -24.44
N ALA A 45 -6.92 -10.41 -23.92
CA ALA A 45 -6.81 -8.98 -24.11
C ALA A 45 -5.34 -8.67 -23.78
N GLU A 46 -4.59 -8.16 -24.76
CA GLU A 46 -3.24 -7.67 -24.52
C GLU A 46 -3.30 -6.90 -23.21
N PRO A 47 -2.50 -7.25 -22.18
CA PRO A 47 -2.58 -6.58 -20.90
C PRO A 47 -2.36 -5.10 -21.18
N THR A 48 -3.45 -4.35 -21.22
CA THR A 48 -3.39 -2.91 -21.14
C THR A 48 -3.15 -2.74 -19.67
N ALA A 49 -1.88 -2.82 -19.25
CA ALA A 49 -1.49 -2.71 -17.85
C ALA A 49 -2.17 -1.44 -17.32
N GLY A 50 -3.27 -1.64 -16.60
CA GLY A 50 -4.04 -0.53 -16.07
C GLY A 50 -3.13 0.27 -15.14
N ASP A 51 -3.35 1.58 -15.10
CA ASP A 51 -2.61 2.40 -14.14
C ASP A 51 -3.07 2.05 -12.72
N ILE A 52 -2.14 1.57 -11.89
CA ILE A 52 -2.40 1.21 -10.50
C ILE A 52 -2.96 2.39 -9.69
N ARG A 53 -2.60 3.62 -10.06
CA ARG A 53 -3.11 4.87 -9.46
C ARG A 53 -4.59 5.08 -9.72
N ALA A 54 -5.12 4.46 -10.77
CA ALA A 54 -6.50 4.62 -11.22
C ALA A 54 -7.40 3.44 -10.84
N LEU A 55 -6.91 2.51 -10.01
CA LEU A 55 -7.71 1.38 -9.53
C LEU A 55 -9.01 1.87 -8.86
N LYS A 56 -10.09 1.15 -9.15
CA LYS A 56 -11.43 1.43 -8.61
C LYS A 56 -12.24 0.15 -8.48
N PRO A 57 -13.35 0.17 -7.73
CA PRO A 57 -14.23 -0.99 -7.62
C PRO A 57 -14.66 -1.54 -8.99
N GLY A 58 -14.57 -2.85 -9.14
CA GLY A 58 -14.87 -3.60 -10.37
C GLY A 58 -13.65 -3.91 -11.24
N ASP A 59 -12.51 -3.22 -11.06
CA ASP A 59 -11.25 -3.59 -11.73
C ASP A 59 -10.75 -4.96 -11.24
N VAL A 60 -9.97 -5.65 -12.06
CA VAL A 60 -9.33 -6.93 -11.70
C VAL A 60 -7.82 -6.73 -11.60
N VAL A 61 -7.23 -7.25 -10.53
CA VAL A 61 -5.79 -7.27 -10.26
C VAL A 61 -5.34 -8.74 -10.22
N ASN A 62 -4.47 -9.13 -11.14
CA ASN A 62 -3.76 -10.40 -11.03
C ASN A 62 -2.61 -10.23 -10.04
N TYR A 63 -2.63 -11.00 -8.96
CA TYR A 63 -1.63 -11.00 -7.90
C TYR A 63 -1.41 -12.43 -7.39
N ASP A 64 -0.16 -12.82 -7.15
CA ASP A 64 0.20 -14.14 -6.61
C ASP A 64 -0.53 -15.31 -7.28
N GLY A 65 -0.61 -15.27 -8.62
CA GLY A 65 -1.21 -16.32 -9.45
C GLY A 65 -2.75 -16.38 -9.42
N GLY A 66 -3.44 -15.41 -8.81
CA GLY A 66 -4.91 -15.32 -8.80
C GLY A 66 -5.44 -14.00 -9.34
N ASP A 67 -6.68 -14.02 -9.83
CA ASP A 67 -7.42 -12.83 -10.26
C ASP A 67 -8.29 -12.32 -9.12
N PHE A 68 -8.01 -11.11 -8.64
CA PHE A 68 -8.76 -10.47 -7.57
C PHE A 68 -9.58 -9.31 -8.10
N ILE A 69 -10.86 -9.24 -7.73
CA ILE A 69 -11.73 -8.10 -8.01
C ILE A 69 -11.52 -7.05 -6.92
N VAL A 70 -11.36 -5.78 -7.31
CA VAL A 70 -11.45 -4.65 -6.39
C VAL A 70 -12.91 -4.51 -5.96
N GLU A 71 -13.24 -4.87 -4.72
CA GLU A 71 -14.61 -4.75 -4.19
C GLU A 71 -14.85 -3.38 -3.55
N GLY A 72 -13.81 -2.73 -3.04
CA GLY A 72 -13.91 -1.43 -2.40
C GLY A 72 -12.60 -0.66 -2.43
N THR A 73 -12.71 0.66 -2.33
CA THR A 73 -11.57 1.58 -2.28
C THR A 73 -11.79 2.60 -1.17
N LEU A 74 -10.78 2.80 -0.34
CA LEU A 74 -10.64 3.98 0.50
C LEU A 74 -9.75 4.99 -0.23
N ARG A 75 -10.18 6.24 -0.29
CA ARG A 75 -9.34 7.36 -0.76
C ARG A 75 -9.03 8.23 0.44
N LEU A 76 -7.75 8.40 0.73
CA LEU A 76 -7.29 9.08 1.94
C LEU A 76 -6.55 10.36 1.59
N GLU A 77 -6.65 11.35 2.47
CA GLU A 77 -5.96 12.63 2.35
C GLU A 77 -5.52 13.16 3.71
N GLN A 78 -4.24 13.52 3.83
CA GLN A 78 -3.65 14.25 4.95
C GLN A 78 -2.86 15.44 4.40
N ASP A 79 -3.27 16.67 4.72
CA ASP A 79 -2.55 17.89 4.38
C ASP A 79 -2.12 18.01 2.89
N GLY A 80 -2.91 17.43 1.98
CA GLY A 80 -2.65 17.43 0.53
C GLY A 80 -1.91 16.19 0.01
N PHE A 81 -1.34 15.37 0.89
CA PHE A 81 -0.83 14.03 0.57
C PHE A 81 -1.99 13.05 0.42
N ARG A 82 -1.89 12.12 -0.53
CA ARG A 82 -2.99 11.24 -0.92
C ARG A 82 -2.49 9.85 -1.23
N TRP A 83 -3.24 8.87 -0.72
CA TRP A 83 -3.08 7.47 -1.06
C TRP A 83 -4.45 6.83 -1.22
N ALA A 84 -4.46 5.67 -1.86
CA ALA A 84 -5.65 4.84 -1.98
C ALA A 84 -5.38 3.46 -1.39
N GLU A 85 -6.41 2.86 -0.80
CA GLU A 85 -6.36 1.49 -0.32
C GLU A 85 -7.49 0.69 -0.96
N HIS A 86 -7.13 -0.36 -1.70
CA HIS A 86 -8.05 -1.18 -2.46
C HIS A 86 -8.25 -2.52 -1.78
N ARG A 87 -9.49 -2.85 -1.42
CA ARG A 87 -9.85 -4.19 -0.98
C ARG A 87 -10.03 -5.09 -2.18
N ILE A 88 -9.14 -6.06 -2.34
CA ILE A 88 -9.14 -7.00 -3.46
C ILE A 88 -9.52 -8.41 -2.97
N VAL A 89 -10.39 -9.12 -3.70
CA VAL A 89 -10.87 -10.46 -3.32
C VAL A 89 -10.96 -11.40 -4.52
N ASP A 90 -10.77 -12.70 -4.29
CA ASP A 90 -10.99 -13.76 -5.30
C ASP A 90 -12.12 -14.74 -4.92
N GLY A 91 -12.84 -14.43 -3.83
CA GLY A 91 -13.91 -15.25 -3.26
C GLY A 91 -13.48 -16.10 -2.07
N GLU A 92 -12.19 -16.42 -1.94
CA GLU A 92 -11.63 -17.16 -0.79
C GLU A 92 -10.65 -16.31 0.02
N ARG A 93 -9.81 -15.56 -0.69
CA ARG A 93 -8.78 -14.66 -0.16
C ARG A 93 -9.22 -13.22 -0.26
N SER A 94 -8.73 -12.39 0.66
CA SER A 94 -8.95 -10.95 0.68
C SER A 94 -7.66 -10.27 1.11
N HIS A 95 -7.20 -9.29 0.34
CA HIS A 95 -6.08 -8.44 0.69
C HIS A 95 -6.49 -6.98 0.62
N TRP A 96 -5.69 -6.11 1.22
CA TRP A 96 -5.72 -4.68 0.94
C TRP A 96 -4.47 -4.29 0.16
N LEU A 97 -4.61 -3.43 -0.83
CA LEU A 97 -3.51 -2.92 -1.65
C LEU A 97 -3.45 -1.41 -1.47
N SER A 98 -2.44 -0.89 -0.77
CA SER A 98 -2.22 0.55 -0.71
C SER A 98 -1.38 1.02 -1.89
N VAL A 99 -1.70 2.20 -2.40
CA VAL A 99 -1.03 2.85 -3.53
C VAL A 99 -0.81 4.31 -3.16
N GLU A 100 0.45 4.70 -3.08
CA GLU A 100 0.92 6.05 -2.77
C GLU A 100 1.96 6.49 -3.80
N ASP A 101 1.91 7.75 -4.23
CA ASP A 101 2.80 8.29 -5.27
C ASP A 101 3.11 9.76 -5.01
N ASP A 102 3.89 10.03 -3.96
CA ASP A 102 4.30 11.37 -3.54
C ASP A 102 5.81 11.61 -3.73
N GLU A 103 6.67 10.78 -3.13
CA GLU A 103 8.13 10.75 -3.30
C GLU A 103 8.59 9.64 -4.26
N GLY A 104 7.66 8.77 -4.63
CA GLY A 104 7.79 7.65 -5.54
C GLY A 104 6.60 6.70 -5.36
N LEU A 105 6.37 5.85 -6.35
CA LEU A 105 5.28 4.87 -6.26
C LEU A 105 5.62 3.81 -5.20
N GLU A 106 4.91 3.81 -4.08
CA GLU A 106 4.90 2.71 -3.11
C GLU A 106 3.60 1.91 -3.25
N VAL A 107 3.74 0.58 -3.28
CA VAL A 107 2.63 -0.37 -3.34
C VAL A 107 2.83 -1.40 -2.26
N VAL A 108 1.84 -1.55 -1.38
CA VAL A 108 1.91 -2.51 -0.26
C VAL A 108 0.69 -3.42 -0.28
N VAL A 109 0.94 -4.73 -0.20
CA VAL A 109 -0.12 -5.72 0.02
C VAL A 109 -0.22 -6.00 1.51
N TRP A 110 -1.42 -5.88 2.06
CA TRP A 110 -1.71 -5.94 3.49
C TRP A 110 -2.65 -7.09 3.84
N GLU A 111 -2.33 -7.72 4.97
CA GLU A 111 -3.21 -8.59 5.74
C GLU A 111 -3.72 -7.81 6.96
N ARG A 112 -5.03 -7.54 7.00
CA ARG A 112 -5.66 -6.81 8.12
C ARG A 112 -6.23 -7.75 9.17
N THR A 113 -5.91 -7.49 10.43
CA THR A 113 -6.41 -8.20 11.61
C THR A 113 -7.12 -7.23 12.55
N ARG A 114 -8.38 -7.51 12.85
CA ARG A 114 -9.17 -6.76 13.84
C ARG A 114 -9.03 -7.37 15.23
N GLY A 115 -9.02 -6.53 16.26
CA GLY A 115 -9.09 -6.99 17.66
C GLY A 115 -7.82 -7.67 18.16
N GLY A 116 -6.65 -7.31 17.61
CA GLY A 116 -5.36 -7.72 18.16
C GLY A 116 -5.09 -7.05 19.51
N SER A 117 -4.18 -7.63 20.31
CA SER A 117 -3.74 -7.05 21.59
C SER A 117 -2.59 -6.06 21.46
N LEU A 118 -1.99 -5.96 20.28
CA LEU A 118 -0.92 -5.02 19.99
C LEU A 118 -1.54 -3.67 19.59
N GLU A 119 -1.06 -2.60 20.20
CA GLU A 119 -1.48 -1.23 19.92
C GLU A 119 -0.26 -0.38 19.53
N PRO A 120 -0.44 0.68 18.72
CA PRO A 120 0.64 1.60 18.40
C PRO A 120 1.00 2.45 19.63
N GLY A 121 2.21 3.00 19.65
CA GLY A 121 2.61 3.93 20.72
C GLY A 121 4.13 4.13 20.79
N PRO A 122 4.91 3.10 21.17
CA PRO A 122 6.36 3.12 21.14
C PRO A 122 6.93 3.48 19.76
N THR A 123 8.17 3.96 19.72
CA THR A 123 8.90 4.20 18.45
C THR A 123 9.45 2.92 17.83
N SER A 124 9.46 1.81 18.58
CA SER A 124 9.91 0.50 18.11
C SER A 124 8.96 -0.56 18.66
N LEU A 125 8.51 -1.49 17.80
CA LEU A 125 7.58 -2.56 18.13
C LEU A 125 8.09 -3.89 17.61
N GLU A 126 7.96 -4.95 18.42
CA GLU A 126 8.21 -6.32 17.95
C GLU A 126 6.88 -6.99 17.57
N HIS A 127 6.82 -7.51 16.35
CA HIS A 127 5.70 -8.34 15.90
C HIS A 127 6.24 -9.53 15.09
N GLN A 128 5.83 -10.75 15.47
CA GLN A 128 6.24 -11.99 14.82
C GLN A 128 7.76 -12.14 14.64
N GLY A 129 8.55 -11.68 15.62
CA GLY A 129 10.02 -11.77 15.60
C GLY A 129 10.71 -10.75 14.68
N VAL A 130 9.96 -9.77 14.15
CA VAL A 130 10.49 -8.62 13.41
C VAL A 130 10.34 -7.37 14.28
N THR A 131 11.41 -6.59 14.39
CA THR A 131 11.38 -5.26 15.02
C THR A 131 11.09 -4.22 13.95
N TYR A 132 10.02 -3.47 14.14
CA TYR A 132 9.59 -2.38 13.29
C TYR A 132 9.85 -1.05 13.99
N GLU A 133 10.31 -0.06 13.24
CA GLU A 133 10.48 1.31 13.71
C GLU A 133 9.33 2.18 13.23
N LEU A 134 8.89 3.10 14.07
CA LEU A 134 7.84 4.06 13.74
C LEU A 134 8.33 4.95 12.61
N ASP A 135 7.55 5.01 11.54
CA ASP A 135 7.78 5.88 10.40
C ASP A 135 6.89 7.12 10.49
N GLU A 136 5.57 6.91 10.46
CA GLU A 136 4.58 7.98 10.54
C GLU A 136 3.47 7.71 11.56
N ARG A 137 2.86 8.77 12.08
CA ARG A 137 1.54 8.72 12.69
C ARG A 137 0.78 9.99 12.41
N GLY A 138 -0.51 9.87 12.19
CA GLY A 138 -1.29 11.00 11.72
C GLY A 138 -2.78 10.78 11.77
N HIS A 139 -3.49 11.70 11.11
CA HIS A 139 -4.90 11.59 10.86
C HIS A 139 -5.19 11.99 9.43
N ALA A 140 -6.00 11.20 8.76
CA ALA A 140 -6.44 11.47 7.40
C ALA A 140 -7.95 11.59 7.33
N ASN A 141 -8.44 12.34 6.36
CA ASN A 141 -9.82 12.20 5.92
C ASN A 141 -9.90 11.05 4.93
N PHE A 142 -10.98 10.28 4.96
CA PHE A 142 -11.21 9.23 3.97
C PHE A 142 -12.61 9.30 3.37
N THR A 143 -12.73 8.83 2.13
CA THR A 143 -14.00 8.46 1.50
C THR A 143 -13.95 6.99 1.08
N ALA A 144 -15.09 6.31 1.15
CA ALA A 144 -15.21 4.92 0.78
C ALA A 144 -16.08 4.75 -0.47
N GLU A 145 -15.60 3.92 -1.39
CA GLU A 145 -16.30 3.48 -2.59
C GLU A 145 -16.44 1.95 -2.54
N GLY A 146 -17.59 1.41 -2.94
CA GLY A 146 -17.81 -0.04 -2.92
C GLY A 146 -17.88 -0.62 -1.50
N SER A 147 -17.31 -1.81 -1.30
CA SER A 147 -17.39 -2.61 -0.07
C SER A 147 -16.09 -2.59 0.72
N THR A 148 -15.94 -1.62 1.62
CA THR A 148 -14.74 -1.42 2.47
C THR A 148 -14.92 -1.87 3.91
N ALA A 149 -16.15 -2.20 4.32
CA ALA A 149 -16.54 -2.41 5.73
C ALA A 149 -16.28 -1.22 6.67
N THR A 150 -16.09 -0.02 6.12
CA THR A 150 -16.02 1.26 6.84
C THR A 150 -17.30 2.08 6.64
N ALA A 151 -17.42 3.22 7.32
CA ALA A 151 -18.38 4.25 6.93
C ALA A 151 -18.09 4.77 5.52
N GLY A 152 -19.06 5.44 4.88
CA GLY A 152 -18.91 6.05 3.55
C GLY A 152 -17.84 7.14 3.47
N GLY A 153 -17.41 7.67 4.61
CA GLY A 153 -16.30 8.60 4.77
C GLY A 153 -16.18 9.05 6.23
N GLY A 154 -15.10 9.73 6.55
CA GLY A 154 -14.82 10.20 7.90
C GLY A 154 -13.35 10.52 8.13
N ARG A 155 -12.91 10.37 9.38
CA ARG A 155 -11.51 10.52 9.78
C ARG A 155 -10.94 9.18 10.20
N VAL A 156 -9.71 8.89 9.80
CA VAL A 156 -8.92 7.77 10.29
C VAL A 156 -7.73 8.33 11.08
N GLU A 157 -7.39 7.70 12.19
CA GLU A 157 -6.10 7.88 12.86
C GLU A 157 -5.23 6.68 12.51
N PHE A 158 -3.96 6.92 12.19
CA PHE A 158 -3.03 5.87 11.82
C PHE A 158 -1.67 6.00 12.50
N ALA A 159 -0.96 4.88 12.59
CA ALA A 159 0.43 4.81 12.97
C ALA A 159 1.11 3.69 12.19
N ASP A 160 2.09 4.06 11.37
CA ASP A 160 2.79 3.19 10.45
C ASP A 160 4.22 2.96 10.90
N TYR A 161 4.63 1.70 10.80
CA TYR A 161 5.93 1.23 11.18
C TYR A 161 6.55 0.43 10.04
N GLU A 162 7.87 0.49 9.91
CA GLU A 162 8.61 -0.17 8.85
C GLU A 162 9.75 -1.05 9.35
N ALA A 163 10.06 -2.09 8.57
CA ALA A 163 11.21 -2.95 8.74
C ALA A 163 11.71 -3.45 7.38
N GLY A 164 12.49 -2.63 6.67
CA GLY A 164 12.89 -2.90 5.29
C GLY A 164 11.67 -2.86 4.37
N GLU A 165 11.37 -3.94 3.65
CA GLU A 165 10.17 -4.03 2.81
C GLU A 165 8.92 -4.49 3.57
N ARG A 166 9.04 -4.77 4.87
CA ARG A 166 7.88 -5.10 5.72
C ARG A 166 7.28 -3.83 6.26
N ARG A 167 5.95 -3.84 6.39
CA ARG A 167 5.16 -2.78 7.00
C ARG A 167 4.33 -3.34 8.14
N LEU A 168 4.07 -2.52 9.14
CA LEU A 168 3.13 -2.77 10.22
C LEU A 168 2.34 -1.48 10.43
N SER A 169 1.04 -1.52 10.18
CA SER A 169 0.16 -0.36 10.29
C SER A 169 -0.88 -0.59 11.37
N PHE A 170 -1.30 0.48 12.02
CA PHE A 170 -2.45 0.51 12.90
C PHE A 170 -3.38 1.62 12.44
N GLU A 171 -4.65 1.31 12.22
CA GLU A 171 -5.65 2.28 11.78
C GLU A 171 -6.89 2.21 12.66
N ARG A 172 -7.48 3.36 12.99
CA ARG A 172 -8.80 3.41 13.64
C ARG A 172 -9.71 4.37 12.89
N TYR A 173 -10.89 3.88 12.49
CA TYR A 173 -11.86 4.64 11.71
C TYR A 173 -12.95 5.20 12.63
N GLY A 174 -12.81 6.47 13.00
CA GLY A 174 -13.68 7.14 13.99
C GLY A 174 -13.23 6.96 15.45
N ASP A 175 -13.67 7.87 16.32
CA ASP A 175 -13.10 8.01 17.67
C ASP A 175 -13.49 6.88 18.65
N GLU A 176 -14.56 6.14 18.37
CA GLU A 176 -15.03 5.00 19.19
C GLU A 176 -14.55 3.62 18.67
N ALA A 177 -13.89 3.59 17.52
CA ALA A 177 -13.37 2.35 16.94
C ALA A 177 -12.08 1.90 17.65
N GLY A 178 -11.94 0.58 17.82
CA GLY A 178 -10.66 -0.02 18.20
C GLY A 178 -9.67 0.01 17.05
N TRP A 179 -8.39 -0.15 17.37
CA TRP A 179 -7.33 -0.28 16.36
C TRP A 179 -7.49 -1.55 15.52
N GLU A 180 -7.37 -1.39 14.21
CA GLU A 180 -7.14 -2.45 13.23
C GLU A 180 -5.64 -2.51 12.94
N MET A 181 -5.04 -3.69 12.99
CA MET A 181 -3.62 -3.89 12.70
C MET A 181 -3.48 -4.47 11.29
N GLY A 182 -2.56 -3.95 10.49
CA GLY A 182 -2.18 -4.49 9.19
C GLY A 182 -0.73 -4.92 9.17
N THR A 183 -0.43 -6.12 8.68
CA THR A 183 0.95 -6.50 8.30
C THR A 183 1.08 -6.47 6.79
N GLY A 184 2.09 -5.76 6.29
CA GLY A 184 2.24 -5.50 4.87
C GLY A 184 3.61 -5.87 4.31
N GLN A 185 3.64 -6.05 2.99
CA GLN A 185 4.85 -6.25 2.20
C GLN A 185 4.85 -5.28 1.02
N VAL A 186 5.91 -4.50 0.89
CA VAL A 186 6.15 -3.65 -0.28
C VAL A 186 6.41 -4.55 -1.48
N ILE A 187 5.76 -4.25 -2.61
CA ILE A 187 5.91 -4.95 -3.87
C ILE A 187 6.17 -3.97 -5.01
N SER A 188 6.79 -4.44 -6.09
CA SER A 188 6.80 -3.68 -7.34
C SER A 188 5.44 -3.82 -8.04
N GLU A 189 4.92 -2.70 -8.53
CA GLU A 189 3.77 -2.65 -9.43
C GLU A 189 3.91 -3.57 -10.66
N HIS A 190 5.14 -3.86 -11.10
CA HIS A 190 5.40 -4.72 -12.26
C HIS A 190 5.06 -6.20 -12.04
N ILE A 191 4.81 -6.63 -10.80
CA ILE A 191 4.35 -7.99 -10.52
C ILE A 191 2.83 -8.14 -10.65
N LEU A 192 2.11 -7.04 -10.90
CA LEU A 192 0.67 -6.99 -11.02
C LEU A 192 0.26 -6.85 -12.49
N ASP A 193 -0.73 -7.65 -12.93
CA ASP A 193 -1.47 -7.33 -14.14
C ASP A 193 -2.80 -6.68 -13.75
N ILE A 194 -3.09 -5.49 -14.29
CA ILE A 194 -4.33 -4.76 -13.99
C ILE A 194 -5.23 -4.77 -15.22
N TYR A 195 -6.49 -5.16 -15.03
CA TYR A 195 -7.53 -5.19 -16.04
C TYR A 195 -8.66 -4.23 -15.64
N PRO A 196 -8.70 -3.02 -16.23
CA PRO A 196 -9.72 -2.04 -15.90
C PRO A 196 -11.13 -2.54 -16.27
N SER A 197 -12.07 -2.36 -15.36
CA SER A 197 -13.49 -2.45 -15.65
C SER A 197 -13.90 -1.41 -16.67
N ARG A 198 -14.80 -1.78 -17.57
CA ARG A 198 -15.42 -0.81 -18.48
C ARG A 198 -16.36 0.06 -17.66
N GLY A 199 -16.12 1.38 -17.68
CA GLY A 199 -17.06 2.34 -17.10
C GLY A 199 -18.43 2.18 -17.75
N THR A 200 -19.48 2.12 -16.94
CA THR A 200 -20.88 2.26 -17.38
C THR A 200 -21.26 3.72 -17.50
#